data_AF-A0A0J6IRB3-F1
#
_entry.id   AF-A0A0J6IRB3-F1
#
_cell.length_a   1.000
_cell.length_b   1.000
_cell.length_c   1.000
_cell.angle_alpha   90.00
_cell.angle_beta   90.00
_cell.angle_gamma   90.00
#
_symmetry.space_group_name_H-M   'P 1'
#
loop_
_entity.id
_entity.type
_entity.pdbx_description
1 polymer ?
#
loop_
_entity_poly.entity_id
_entity_poly.type
_entity_poly.pdbx_seq_one_letter_code
_entity_poly.pdbx_strand_id
1 'polypeptide(L)'
;MSPPEMFLCEIQALQQLRQHRADRAARQLQRAYMAQRVLSGRIQQARERVEQVRGLETRQCNELLNRHRGQVLSPQALTSWDEDERKLSAQTTQQKVHLQELFDQQARENEQLEQARLQSSICSRQVEKLRELSALLAQEEE
;
A
#
# COMPACT_ATOMS: atom_id res chain seq x y z
N MET A 1 -39.35 -34.81 4.71
CA MET A 1 -39.12 -33.36 4.81
C MET A 1 -40.40 -32.70 4.36
N SER A 2 -41.12 -32.13 5.31
CA SER A 2 -42.31 -31.33 5.03
C SER A 2 -41.87 -30.04 4.34
N PRO A 3 -42.66 -29.46 3.41
CA PRO A 3 -42.32 -28.20 2.73
C PRO A 3 -41.76 -27.08 3.64
N PRO A 4 -42.31 -26.79 4.85
CA PRO A 4 -41.75 -25.77 5.74
C PRO A 4 -40.34 -26.10 6.28
N GLU A 5 -40.01 -27.39 6.48
CA GLU A 5 -38.68 -27.80 6.94
C GLU A 5 -37.61 -27.54 5.86
N MET A 6 -37.99 -27.66 4.59
CA MET A 6 -37.09 -27.39 3.46
C MET A 6 -36.75 -25.89 3.36
N PHE A 7 -37.74 -25.01 3.53
CA PHE A 7 -37.54 -23.55 3.51
C PHE A 7 -36.63 -23.06 4.65
N LEU A 8 -36.78 -23.61 5.86
CA LEU A 8 -35.92 -23.27 6.99
C LEU A 8 -34.45 -23.69 6.76
N CYS A 9 -34.24 -24.88 6.19
CA CYS A 9 -32.89 -25.33 5.82
C CYS A 9 -32.24 -24.43 4.76
N GLU A 10 -33.00 -23.97 3.77
CA GLU A 10 -32.49 -23.06 2.73
C GLU A 10 -32.11 -21.69 3.28
N ILE A 11 -32.92 -21.14 4.20
CA ILE A 11 -32.62 -19.86 4.87
C ILE A 11 -31.34 -19.98 5.70
N GLN A 12 -31.18 -21.06 6.47
CA GLN A 12 -29.96 -21.31 7.25
C GLN A 12 -28.73 -21.47 6.34
N ALA A 13 -28.85 -22.21 5.24
CA ALA A 13 -27.78 -22.35 4.27
C ALA A 13 -27.39 -20.99 3.64
N LEU A 14 -28.37 -20.14 3.33
CA LEU A 14 -28.14 -18.80 2.81
C LEU A 14 -27.45 -17.91 3.84
N GLN A 15 -27.83 -17.99 5.12
CA GLN A 15 -27.21 -17.25 6.22
C GLN A 15 -25.74 -17.63 6.40
N GLN A 16 -25.44 -18.93 6.43
CA GLN A 16 -24.07 -19.44 6.52
C GLN A 16 -23.22 -18.98 5.33
N LEU A 17 -23.77 -19.05 4.11
CA LEU A 17 -23.07 -18.60 2.91
C LEU A 17 -22.75 -17.10 2.95
N ARG A 18 -23.71 -16.26 3.37
CA ARG A 18 -23.51 -14.80 3.47
C ARG A 18 -22.52 -14.45 4.57
N GLN A 19 -22.60 -15.11 5.72
CA GLN A 19 -21.63 -14.96 6.81
C GLN A 19 -20.21 -15.32 6.35
N HIS A 20 -20.05 -16.48 5.70
CA HIS A 20 -18.75 -16.89 5.16
C HIS A 20 -18.17 -15.88 4.16
N ARG A 21 -19.02 -15.28 3.30
CA ARG A 21 -18.61 -14.21 2.38
C ARG A 21 -18.18 -12.94 3.12
N ALA A 22 -18.92 -12.53 4.15
CA ALA A 22 -18.55 -11.40 5.00
C ALA A 22 -17.21 -11.64 5.72
N ASP A 23 -17.02 -12.82 6.30
CA ASP A 23 -15.77 -13.17 6.98
C ASP A 23 -14.59 -13.19 5.99
N ARG A 24 -14.81 -13.68 4.77
CA ARG A 24 -13.80 -13.64 3.71
C ARG A 24 -13.45 -12.21 3.31
N ALA A 25 -14.44 -11.34 3.15
CA ALA A 25 -14.23 -9.93 2.81
C ALA A 25 -13.49 -9.20 3.94
N ALA A 26 -13.83 -9.46 5.21
CA ALA A 26 -13.13 -8.92 6.37
C ALA A 26 -11.65 -9.36 6.41
N ARG A 27 -11.38 -10.65 6.14
CA ARG A 27 -9.99 -11.16 6.01
C ARG A 27 -9.22 -10.48 4.88
N GLN A 28 -9.86 -10.23 3.74
CA GLN A 28 -9.24 -9.51 2.62
C GLN A 28 -8.92 -8.05 2.99
N LEU A 29 -9.85 -7.37 3.67
CA LEU A 29 -9.64 -6.01 4.18
C LEU A 29 -8.47 -5.96 5.17
N GLN A 30 -8.39 -6.92 6.09
CA GLN A 30 -7.28 -7.00 7.03
C GLN A 30 -5.93 -7.20 6.31
N ARG A 31 -5.89 -8.04 5.27
CA ARG A 31 -4.67 -8.23 4.46
C ARG A 31 -4.27 -6.95 3.74
N ALA A 32 -5.22 -6.21 3.17
CA ALA A 32 -4.96 -4.92 2.52
C ALA A 32 -4.38 -3.89 3.51
N TYR A 33 -4.92 -3.81 4.74
CA TYR A 33 -4.36 -2.95 5.78
C TYR A 33 -2.92 -3.33 6.17
N MET A 34 -2.64 -4.64 6.28
CA MET A 34 -1.28 -5.08 6.61
C MET A 34 -0.30 -4.76 5.48
N ALA A 35 -0.69 -4.93 4.22
CA ALA A 35 0.11 -4.52 3.07
C ALA A 35 0.43 -3.01 3.10
N GLN A 36 -0.59 -2.17 3.30
CA GLN A 36 -0.43 -0.72 3.40
C GLN A 36 0.50 -0.32 4.54
N ARG A 37 0.42 -1.00 5.70
CA ARG A 37 1.31 -0.75 6.84
C ARG A 37 2.75 -1.11 6.52
N VAL A 38 2.99 -2.26 5.89
CA VAL A 38 4.33 -2.69 5.47
C VAL A 38 4.90 -1.71 4.44
N LEU A 39 4.11 -1.30 3.46
CA LEU A 39 4.54 -0.33 2.45
C LEU A 39 4.87 1.03 3.08
N SER A 40 4.07 1.49 4.03
CA SER A 40 4.34 2.74 4.76
C SER A 40 5.70 2.68 5.48
N GLY A 41 6.03 1.53 6.08
CA GLY A 41 7.35 1.29 6.67
C GLY A 41 8.48 1.34 5.63
N ARG A 42 8.29 0.73 4.45
CA ARG A 42 9.26 0.77 3.33
C ARG A 42 9.47 2.20 2.81
N ILE A 43 8.41 2.98 2.66
CA ILE A 43 8.47 4.39 2.25
C ILE A 43 9.29 5.19 3.26
N GLN A 44 9.04 5.00 4.56
CA GLN A 44 9.78 5.70 5.61
C GLN A 44 11.28 5.37 5.56
N GLN A 45 11.62 4.09 5.42
CA GLN A 45 13.02 3.66 5.26
C GLN A 45 13.66 4.23 3.98
N ALA A 46 12.93 4.27 2.87
CA ALA A 46 13.41 4.85 1.61
C ALA A 46 13.64 6.37 1.73
N ARG A 47 12.78 7.10 2.44
CA ARG A 47 12.98 8.52 2.75
C ARG A 47 14.26 8.75 3.55
N GLU A 48 14.49 7.95 4.58
CA GLU A 48 15.70 8.03 5.40
C GLU A 48 16.96 7.75 4.56
N ARG A 49 16.91 6.76 3.67
CA ARG A 49 18.02 6.48 2.72
C ARG A 49 18.28 7.64 1.78
N VAL A 50 17.24 8.27 1.23
CA VAL A 50 17.39 9.45 0.37
C VAL A 50 18.09 10.58 1.14
N GLU A 51 17.70 10.85 2.38
CA GLU A 51 18.34 11.90 3.19
C GLU A 51 19.79 11.57 3.56
N GLN A 52 20.08 10.30 3.87
CA GLN A 52 21.45 9.84 4.11
C GLN A 52 22.33 10.05 2.88
N VAL A 53 21.88 9.63 1.70
CA VAL A 53 22.65 9.76 0.46
C VAL A 53 22.79 11.23 0.05
N ARG A 54 21.77 12.08 0.23
CA ARG A 54 21.88 13.54 0.03
C ARG A 54 22.94 14.17 0.95
N GLY A 55 22.99 13.74 2.21
CA GLY A 55 24.01 14.20 3.16
C GLY A 55 25.42 13.80 2.75
N LEU A 56 25.60 12.57 2.25
CA LEU A 56 26.89 12.10 1.72
C LEU A 56 27.28 12.85 0.45
N GLU A 57 26.35 13.00 -0.51
CA GLU A 57 26.55 13.77 -1.74
C GLU A 57 27.00 15.20 -1.41
N THR A 58 26.30 15.88 -0.48
CA THR A 58 26.65 17.25 -0.07
C THR A 58 28.07 17.33 0.50
N ARG A 59 28.46 16.36 1.33
CA ARG A 59 29.84 16.31 1.88
C ARG A 59 30.87 16.08 0.79
N GLN A 60 30.63 15.12 -0.08
CA GLN A 60 31.55 14.75 -1.16
C GLN A 60 31.68 15.86 -2.21
N CYS A 61 30.58 16.53 -2.57
CA CYS A 61 30.61 17.71 -3.43
C CYS A 61 31.40 18.87 -2.77
N ASN A 62 31.23 19.11 -1.47
CA ASN A 62 32.03 20.11 -0.76
C ASN A 62 33.52 19.76 -0.72
N GLU A 63 33.88 18.48 -0.56
CA GLU A 63 35.27 18.02 -0.62
C GLU A 63 35.86 18.22 -2.02
N LEU A 64 35.14 17.84 -3.07
CA LEU A 64 35.56 18.06 -4.47
C LEU A 64 35.75 19.55 -4.75
N LEU A 65 34.77 20.38 -4.37
CA LEU A 65 34.85 21.82 -4.55
C LEU A 65 36.05 22.43 -3.81
N ASN A 66 36.31 22.02 -2.56
CA ASN A 66 37.46 22.49 -1.80
C ASN A 66 38.80 22.08 -2.41
N ARG A 67 38.90 20.89 -3.03
CA ARG A 67 40.12 20.44 -3.73
C ARG A 67 40.45 21.31 -4.93
N HIS A 68 39.44 21.80 -5.64
CA HIS A 68 39.61 22.55 -6.89
C HIS A 68 39.45 24.07 -6.74
N ARG A 69 39.01 24.54 -5.57
CA ARG A 69 38.78 25.96 -5.31
C ARG A 69 40.07 26.77 -5.48
N GLY A 70 40.01 27.79 -6.35
CA GLY A 70 41.13 28.70 -6.60
C GLY A 70 42.26 28.11 -7.45
N GLN A 71 42.09 26.91 -8.00
CA GLN A 71 43.05 26.29 -8.92
C GLN A 71 42.66 26.55 -10.38
N VAL A 72 43.64 26.79 -11.25
CA VAL A 72 43.43 26.79 -12.70
C VAL A 72 43.49 25.34 -13.17
N LEU A 73 42.33 24.77 -13.51
CA LEU A 73 42.21 23.39 -13.94
C LEU A 73 42.52 23.24 -15.43
N SER A 74 43.15 22.12 -15.80
CA SER A 74 43.24 21.71 -17.19
C SER A 74 41.87 21.24 -17.70
N PRO A 75 41.61 21.26 -19.01
CA PRO A 75 40.37 20.73 -19.57
C PRO A 75 40.06 19.28 -19.15
N GLN A 76 41.10 18.44 -19.03
CA GLN A 76 40.98 17.04 -18.56
C GLN A 76 40.61 16.95 -17.07
N ALA A 77 41.13 17.86 -16.24
CA ALA A 77 40.76 17.95 -14.83
C ALA A 77 39.31 18.44 -14.66
N LEU A 78 38.84 19.31 -15.56
CA LEU A 78 37.46 19.77 -15.56
C LEU A 78 36.47 18.64 -15.92
N THR A 79 36.78 17.86 -16.96
CA THR A 79 35.92 16.74 -17.37
C THR A 79 35.84 15.64 -16.31
N SER A 80 36.95 15.35 -15.62
CA SER A 80 36.94 14.36 -14.53
C SER A 80 36.13 14.85 -13.32
N TRP A 81 36.20 16.14 -12.99
CA TRP A 81 35.34 16.74 -11.97
C TRP A 81 33.85 16.63 -12.34
N ASP A 82 33.48 16.99 -13.57
CA ASP A 82 32.09 16.84 -14.05
C ASP A 82 31.59 15.38 -13.96
N GLU A 83 32.43 14.41 -14.28
CA GLU A 83 32.10 12.99 -14.17
C GLU A 83 31.87 12.56 -12.72
N ASP A 84 32.69 13.04 -11.79
CA ASP A 84 32.57 12.71 -10.37
C ASP A 84 31.31 13.34 -9.76
N GLU A 85 30.98 14.58 -10.08
CA GLU A 85 29.70 15.20 -9.67
C GLU A 85 28.48 14.46 -10.22
N ARG A 86 28.56 14.01 -11.48
CA ARG A 86 27.49 13.19 -12.08
C ARG A 86 27.33 11.85 -11.37
N LYS A 87 28.42 11.18 -10.98
CA LYS A 87 28.36 9.92 -10.23
C LYS A 87 27.74 10.13 -8.85
N LEU A 88 28.10 11.21 -8.16
CA LEU A 88 27.56 11.56 -6.84
C LEU A 88 26.05 11.82 -6.90
N SER A 89 25.61 12.63 -7.86
CA SER A 89 24.19 12.94 -8.06
C SER A 89 23.38 11.76 -8.60
N ALA A 90 24.00 10.84 -9.35
CA ALA A 90 23.34 9.63 -9.84
C ALA A 90 22.83 8.73 -8.71
N GLN A 91 23.62 8.58 -7.63
CA GLN A 91 23.21 7.77 -6.47
C GLN A 91 21.98 8.35 -5.77
N THR A 92 21.97 9.65 -5.51
CA THR A 92 20.82 10.35 -4.94
C THR A 92 19.60 10.25 -5.86
N THR A 93 19.80 10.38 -7.17
CA THR A 93 18.73 10.26 -8.16
C THR A 93 18.11 8.87 -8.15
N GLN A 94 18.93 7.81 -8.13
CA GLN A 94 18.44 6.44 -8.03
C GLN A 94 17.58 6.20 -6.78
N GLN A 95 18.01 6.70 -5.61
CA GLN A 95 17.22 6.55 -4.38
C GLN A 95 15.90 7.34 -4.44
N LYS A 96 15.90 8.53 -5.06
CA LYS A 96 14.68 9.31 -5.29
C LYS A 96 13.71 8.59 -6.23
N VAL A 97 14.21 7.97 -7.30
CA VAL A 97 13.40 7.16 -8.23
C VAL A 97 12.78 5.98 -7.49
N HIS A 98 13.57 5.24 -6.70
CA HIS A 98 13.05 4.15 -5.89
C HIS A 98 11.96 4.60 -4.91
N LEU A 99 12.16 5.76 -4.26
CA LEU A 99 11.14 6.35 -3.39
C LEU A 99 9.85 6.70 -4.16
N GLN A 100 9.97 7.20 -5.39
CA GLN A 100 8.82 7.50 -6.24
C GLN A 100 8.04 6.22 -6.60
N GLU A 101 8.74 5.13 -6.96
CA GLU A 101 8.10 3.83 -7.25
C GLU A 101 7.29 3.32 -6.06
N LEU A 102 7.77 3.54 -4.83
CA LEU A 102 7.04 3.17 -3.61
C LEU A 102 5.77 4.02 -3.40
N PHE A 103 5.79 5.30 -3.76
CA PHE A 103 4.58 6.14 -3.75
C PHE A 103 3.58 5.71 -4.82
N ASP A 104 4.06 5.33 -6.00
CA ASP A 104 3.20 4.79 -7.06
C ASP A 104 2.58 3.45 -6.63
N GLN A 105 3.35 2.60 -5.93
CA GLN A 105 2.82 1.39 -5.29
C GLN A 105 1.75 1.73 -4.24
N GLN A 106 1.94 2.80 -3.47
CA GLN A 106 1.00 3.23 -2.42
C GLN A 106 -0.34 3.68 -3.00
N ALA A 107 -0.33 4.38 -4.13
CA ALA A 107 -1.56 4.75 -4.83
C ALA A 107 -2.37 3.51 -5.22
N ARG A 108 -1.73 2.48 -5.78
CA ARG A 108 -2.38 1.22 -6.17
C ARG A 108 -2.90 0.43 -4.97
N GLU A 109 -2.13 0.36 -3.88
CA GLU A 109 -2.56 -0.33 -2.66
C GLU A 109 -3.73 0.40 -1.98
N ASN A 110 -3.80 1.73 -2.05
CA ASN A 110 -4.93 2.49 -1.54
C ASN A 110 -6.22 2.17 -2.32
N GLU A 111 -6.15 2.06 -3.66
CA GLU A 111 -7.30 1.64 -4.46
C GLU A 111 -7.78 0.23 -4.06
N GLN A 112 -6.86 -0.71 -3.84
CA GLN A 112 -7.19 -2.06 -3.38
C GLN A 112 -7.82 -2.06 -1.98
N LEU A 113 -7.33 -1.19 -1.08
CA LEU A 113 -7.88 -1.03 0.25
C LEU A 113 -9.32 -0.52 0.19
N GLU A 114 -9.59 0.51 -0.63
CA GLU A 114 -10.95 1.04 -0.80
C GLU A 114 -11.90 0.01 -1.40
N GLN A 115 -11.45 -0.76 -2.39
CA GLN A 115 -12.23 -1.88 -2.93
C GLN A 115 -12.53 -2.92 -1.85
N ALA A 116 -11.55 -3.31 -1.03
CA ALA A 116 -11.74 -4.26 0.06
C ALA A 116 -12.69 -3.72 1.15
N ARG A 117 -12.61 -2.42 1.46
CA ARG A 117 -13.54 -1.74 2.39
C ARG A 117 -14.97 -1.79 1.88
N LEU A 118 -15.16 -1.44 0.60
CA LEU A 118 -16.47 -1.47 -0.05
C LEU A 118 -17.06 -2.89 -0.03
N GLN A 119 -16.28 -3.90 -0.42
CA GLN A 119 -16.73 -5.29 -0.42
C GLN A 119 -17.08 -5.78 0.99
N SER A 120 -16.27 -5.44 1.99
CA SER A 120 -16.57 -5.76 3.39
C SER A 120 -17.88 -5.14 3.84
N SER A 121 -18.13 -3.87 3.51
CA SER A 121 -19.37 -3.16 3.84
C SER A 121 -20.59 -3.81 3.17
N ILE A 122 -20.50 -4.11 1.87
CA ILE A 122 -21.57 -4.77 1.12
C ILE A 122 -21.89 -6.14 1.72
N CYS A 123 -20.88 -6.96 2.03
CA CYS A 123 -21.11 -8.28 2.60
C CYS A 123 -21.72 -8.20 3.99
N SER A 124 -21.27 -7.29 4.86
CA SER A 124 -21.87 -7.09 6.18
C SER A 124 -23.35 -6.70 6.07
N ARG A 125 -23.68 -5.74 5.20
CA ARG A 125 -25.07 -5.31 4.98
C ARG A 125 -25.95 -6.43 4.44
N GLN A 126 -25.41 -7.34 3.63
CA GLN A 126 -26.16 -8.50 3.15
C GLN A 126 -26.46 -9.51 4.26
N VAL A 127 -25.55 -9.68 5.23
CA VAL A 127 -25.79 -10.53 6.41
C VAL A 127 -26.88 -9.91 7.27
N GLU A 128 -26.80 -8.61 7.56
CA GLU A 128 -27.80 -7.86 8.34
C GLU A 128 -29.19 -7.98 7.70
N LYS A 129 -29.30 -7.65 6.41
CA LYS A 129 -30.57 -7.75 5.67
C LYS A 129 -31.17 -9.16 5.73
N LEU A 130 -30.33 -10.20 5.62
CA LEU A 130 -30.83 -11.56 5.69
C LEU A 130 -31.29 -11.96 7.10
N ARG A 131 -30.62 -11.47 8.14
CA ARG A 131 -31.06 -11.66 9.53
C ARG A 131 -32.40 -10.98 9.79
N GLU A 132 -32.56 -9.74 9.32
CA GLU A 132 -33.83 -9.01 9.40
C GLU A 132 -34.97 -9.77 8.69
N LEU A 133 -34.76 -10.20 7.45
CA LEU A 133 -35.76 -10.97 6.69
C LEU A 133 -36.10 -12.29 7.37
N SER A 134 -35.12 -13.02 7.90
CA SER A 134 -35.40 -14.26 8.63
C SER A 134 -36.20 -14.03 9.92
N ALA A 135 -35.99 -12.89 10.58
CA ALA A 135 -36.76 -12.55 11.78
C ALA A 135 -38.21 -12.18 11.44
N LEU A 136 -38.42 -11.44 10.35
CA LEU A 136 -39.77 -11.12 9.86
C LEU A 136 -40.53 -12.38 9.44
N LEU A 137 -39.89 -13.30 8.72
CA LEU A 137 -40.52 -14.57 8.33
C LEU A 137 -40.93 -15.40 9.55
N ALA A 138 -40.09 -15.47 10.59
CA ALA A 138 -40.44 -16.17 11.82
C ALA A 138 -41.67 -15.56 12.53
N GLN A 139 -41.90 -14.25 12.39
CA GLN A 139 -43.08 -13.57 12.94
C GLN A 139 -44.36 -13.82 12.11
N GLU A 140 -44.24 -14.13 10.83
CA GLU A 140 -45.39 -14.45 9.95
C GLU A 140 -45.82 -15.92 10.08
N GLU A 141 -44.94 -16.79 10.56
CA GLU A 141 -45.21 -18.22 10.80
C GLU A 141 -45.75 -18.52 12.22
N GLU A 142 -45.75 -17.53 13.12
CA GLU A 142 -46.39 -17.54 14.47
C GLU A 142 -47.86 -17.11 14.42
#